data_AF-A0A933GYN1-F1
#
_entry.id   AF-A0A933GYN1-F1
#
_cell.length_a   1.000
_cell.length_b   1.000
_cell.length_c   1.000
_cell.angle_alpha   90.00
_cell.angle_beta   90.00
_cell.angle_gamma   90.00
#
_symmetry.space_group_name_H-M   'P 1'
#
loop_
_entity.id
_entity.type
_entity.pdbx_description
1 polymer ?
#
loop_
_entity_poly.entity_id
_entity_poly.type
_entity_poly.pdbx_seq_one_letter_code
_entity_poly.pdbx_strand_id
1 'polypeptide(L)'
;MKELFARACLAVVVLGVIVYLGGCASAVKEDLQNEGAGYQEPSGDHEHGGAPGETHEELEEGKFIAKKPLTGPGGYFIGRCLDFADLLGLSVMYGVGLDVNARASKIAQVGAGWYDAHRRLGFIGRYPGYWSEERAEGGISLLYGHWLERRDLNGPITKYHPVGFFPRGQNWDIQNGKDRTIDEVGGTAFAGFLGVDVHHRPVELIDFILGWFTVDIMDDDYTTELRVRQGE
;
A
#
# COMPACT_ATOMS: atom_id res chain seq x y z
N MET A 1 -14.60 -9.60 30.74
CA MET A 1 -14.26 -10.20 29.43
C MET A 1 -13.89 -9.16 28.38
N LYS A 2 -14.72 -8.12 28.12
CA LYS A 2 -14.41 -7.09 27.10
C LYS A 2 -13.07 -6.35 27.31
N GLU A 3 -12.72 -5.98 28.55
CA GLU A 3 -11.43 -5.33 28.83
C GLU A 3 -10.22 -6.25 28.64
N LEU A 4 -10.35 -7.53 29.02
CA LEU A 4 -9.26 -8.51 28.87
C LEU A 4 -8.99 -8.76 27.38
N PHE A 5 -10.04 -8.86 26.58
CA PHE A 5 -9.96 -8.97 25.12
C PHE A 5 -9.32 -7.74 24.49
N ALA A 6 -9.75 -6.52 24.88
CA ALA A 6 -9.16 -5.28 24.39
C ALA A 6 -7.66 -5.17 24.73
N ARG A 7 -7.26 -5.56 25.94
CA ARG A 7 -5.84 -5.58 26.36
C ARG A 7 -5.04 -6.62 25.59
N ALA A 8 -5.59 -7.80 25.32
CA ALA A 8 -4.94 -8.83 24.53
C ALA A 8 -4.75 -8.36 23.06
N CYS A 9 -5.79 -7.78 22.45
CA CYS A 9 -5.68 -7.20 21.10
C CYS A 9 -4.63 -6.08 21.06
N LEU A 10 -4.64 -5.17 22.04
CA LEU A 10 -3.63 -4.10 22.12
C LEU A 10 -2.22 -4.67 22.28
N ALA A 11 -2.03 -5.69 23.12
CA ALA A 11 -0.74 -6.34 23.29
C ALA A 11 -0.26 -7.01 22.00
N VAL A 12 -1.15 -7.69 21.26
CA VAL A 12 -0.85 -8.29 19.95
C VAL A 12 -0.48 -7.22 18.93
N VAL A 13 -1.21 -6.10 18.87
CA VAL A 13 -0.89 -4.97 17.97
C VAL A 13 0.46 -4.36 18.33
N VAL A 14 0.72 -4.10 19.62
CA VAL A 14 2.00 -3.52 20.08
C VAL A 14 3.16 -4.48 19.81
N LEU A 15 3.01 -5.77 20.09
CA LEU A 15 4.03 -6.77 19.74
C LEU A 15 4.22 -6.88 18.24
N GLY A 16 3.14 -6.90 17.46
CA GLY A 16 3.18 -6.91 16.01
C GLY A 16 3.93 -5.71 15.45
N VAL A 17 3.67 -4.50 15.97
CA VAL A 17 4.40 -3.28 15.60
C VAL A 17 5.88 -3.37 16.00
N ILE A 18 6.21 -3.84 17.20
CA ILE A 18 7.61 -3.98 17.64
C ILE A 18 8.36 -5.01 16.78
N VAL A 19 7.75 -6.16 16.50
CA VAL A 19 8.31 -7.22 15.68
C VAL A 19 8.44 -6.76 14.23
N TYR A 20 7.44 -6.07 13.68
CA TYR A 20 7.49 -5.49 12.34
C TYR A 20 8.61 -4.46 12.24
N LEU A 21 8.71 -3.51 13.19
CA LEU A 21 9.78 -2.51 13.18
C LEU A 21 11.18 -3.15 13.32
N GLY A 22 11.33 -4.18 14.17
CA GLY A 22 12.59 -4.91 14.31
C GLY A 22 12.96 -5.75 13.09
N GLY A 23 11.97 -6.44 12.51
CA GLY A 23 12.10 -7.26 11.30
C GLY A 23 12.39 -6.42 10.07
N CYS A 24 11.64 -5.34 9.85
CA CYS A 24 11.86 -4.38 8.77
C CYS A 24 13.23 -3.72 8.87
N ALA A 25 13.70 -3.35 10.06
CA ALA A 25 15.05 -2.80 10.22
C ALA A 25 16.14 -3.79 9.77
N SER A 26 15.89 -5.10 9.91
CA SER A 26 16.83 -6.16 9.52
C SER A 26 16.75 -6.46 8.02
N ALA A 27 15.54 -6.55 7.47
CA ALA A 27 15.31 -6.76 6.05
C ALA A 27 15.78 -5.58 5.18
N VAL A 28 15.54 -4.34 5.62
CA VAL A 28 16.03 -3.12 4.95
C VAL A 28 17.56 -3.07 4.95
N LYS A 29 18.20 -3.55 6.02
CA LYS A 29 19.66 -3.61 6.09
C LYS A 29 20.25 -4.63 5.12
N GLU A 30 19.61 -5.79 4.95
CA GLU A 30 20.02 -6.79 3.94
C GLU A 30 19.80 -6.29 2.50
N ASP A 31 18.68 -5.63 2.22
CA ASP A 31 18.40 -5.11 0.88
C ASP A 31 19.38 -3.98 0.50
N LEU A 32 19.68 -3.07 1.43
CA LEU A 32 20.71 -2.02 1.24
C LEU A 32 22.12 -2.59 1.06
N GLN A 33 22.43 -3.74 1.66
CA GLN A 33 23.71 -4.42 1.46
C GLN A 33 23.79 -5.13 0.10
N ASN A 34 22.67 -5.62 -0.43
CA ASN A 34 22.61 -6.24 -1.75
C ASN A 34 22.58 -5.21 -2.90
N GLU A 35 22.00 -4.02 -2.70
CA GLU A 35 21.99 -2.96 -3.73
C GLU A 35 23.39 -2.39 -4.03
N GLY A 36 24.37 -2.56 -3.14
CA GLY A 36 25.77 -2.16 -3.38
C GLY A 36 26.51 -3.05 -4.40
N ALA A 37 25.91 -4.15 -4.86
CA ALA A 37 26.62 -5.19 -5.61
C ALA A 37 26.45 -5.16 -7.14
N GLY A 38 25.70 -4.24 -7.76
CA GLY A 38 25.61 -4.30 -9.23
C GLY A 38 24.63 -3.40 -9.96
N TYR A 39 24.63 -2.09 -9.69
CA TYR A 39 24.13 -1.14 -10.69
C TYR A 39 25.33 -0.60 -11.49
N GLN A 40 25.71 -1.32 -12.56
CA GLN A 40 26.57 -0.75 -13.59
C GLN A 40 25.69 0.19 -14.43
N GLU A 41 25.92 1.49 -14.32
CA GLU A 41 25.37 2.44 -15.29
C GLU A 41 25.75 1.98 -16.70
N PRO A 42 24.79 1.82 -17.62
CA PRO A 42 25.12 1.55 -19.01
C PRO A 42 25.92 2.75 -19.54
N SER A 43 27.22 2.54 -19.79
CA SER A 43 28.10 3.53 -20.41
C SER A 43 27.70 3.67 -21.88
N GLY A 44 26.74 4.56 -22.13
CA GLY A 44 26.23 4.86 -23.46
C GLY A 44 27.08 5.91 -24.16
N ASP A 45 28.11 5.47 -24.89
CA ASP A 45 28.71 6.24 -25.98
C ASP A 45 27.95 5.87 -27.27
N HIS A 46 26.88 6.61 -27.60
CA HIS A 46 26.21 6.48 -28.90
C HIS A 46 26.16 7.82 -29.62
N GLU A 47 27.04 7.96 -30.62
CA GLU A 47 27.04 9.04 -31.59
C GLU A 47 25.79 8.98 -32.48
N HIS A 48 25.08 10.11 -32.54
CA HIS A 48 23.90 10.31 -33.37
C HIS A 48 24.25 10.49 -34.86
N GLY A 49 23.65 9.65 -35.72
CA GLY A 49 23.65 9.87 -37.16
C GLY A 49 22.83 8.83 -37.93
N GLY A 50 21.50 8.92 -37.89
CA GLY A 50 20.63 8.02 -38.64
C GLY A 50 19.21 8.58 -38.83
N ALA A 51 18.73 8.52 -40.07
CA ALA A 51 17.50 9.10 -40.62
C ALA A 51 16.19 8.53 -40.02
N PRO A 52 15.01 9.19 -40.24
CA PRO A 52 13.74 8.77 -39.66
C PRO A 52 13.18 7.55 -40.40
N GLY A 53 13.43 6.37 -39.84
CA GLY A 53 12.74 5.12 -40.15
C GLY A 53 12.11 4.59 -38.87
N GLU A 54 10.84 4.23 -38.93
CA GLU A 54 10.02 3.71 -37.84
C GLU A 54 10.76 2.61 -37.05
N THR A 55 11.23 2.94 -35.85
CA THR A 55 11.69 1.95 -34.86
C THR A 55 10.58 1.73 -33.87
N HIS A 56 9.93 0.56 -33.98
CA HIS A 56 9.25 -0.05 -32.85
C HIS A 56 10.29 -0.26 -31.75
N GLU A 57 10.29 0.60 -30.73
CA GLU A 57 10.93 0.30 -29.46
C GLU A 57 10.22 -0.92 -28.87
N GLU A 58 10.80 -2.10 -29.13
CA GLU A 58 10.62 -3.28 -28.29
C GLU A 58 11.00 -2.85 -26.87
N LEU A 59 9.99 -2.50 -26.07
CA LEU A 59 10.11 -2.40 -24.62
C LEU A 59 10.70 -3.73 -24.15
N GLU A 60 11.99 -3.74 -23.82
CA GLU A 60 12.66 -4.92 -23.27
C GLU A 60 11.77 -5.48 -22.16
N GLU A 61 11.27 -6.70 -22.36
CA GLU A 61 10.51 -7.46 -21.38
C GLU A 61 11.32 -7.47 -20.09
N GLY A 62 10.90 -6.60 -19.16
CA GLY A 62 11.55 -6.40 -17.89
C GLY A 62 11.75 -7.75 -17.25
N LYS A 63 13.01 -8.15 -17.10
CA LYS A 63 13.42 -9.42 -16.52
C LYS A 63 12.89 -9.47 -15.09
N PHE A 64 11.71 -10.04 -14.91
CA PHE A 64 11.08 -10.20 -13.60
C PHE A 64 12.02 -11.05 -12.76
N ILE A 65 12.68 -10.40 -11.79
CA ILE A 65 13.52 -11.09 -10.81
C ILE A 65 12.54 -11.84 -9.91
N ALA A 66 12.24 -13.09 -10.27
CA ALA A 66 11.52 -14.01 -9.39
C ALA A 66 12.31 -14.12 -8.09
N LYS A 67 11.85 -13.43 -7.03
CA LYS A 67 12.46 -13.53 -5.71
C LYS A 67 12.29 -14.99 -5.27
N LYS A 68 13.39 -15.60 -4.80
CA LYS A 68 13.35 -16.97 -4.30
C LYS A 68 12.32 -17.06 -3.18
N PRO A 69 11.46 -18.09 -3.14
CA PRO A 69 10.53 -18.28 -2.05
C PRO A 69 11.30 -18.33 -0.73
N LEU A 70 10.80 -17.61 0.26
CA LEU A 70 11.34 -17.61 1.61
C LEU A 70 11.14 -18.99 2.22
N THR A 71 12.11 -19.89 2.01
CA THR A 71 12.03 -21.27 2.52
C THR A 71 12.56 -21.38 3.94
N GLY A 72 11.93 -22.22 4.75
CA GLY A 72 12.34 -22.53 6.12
C GLY A 72 11.58 -21.77 7.23
N PRO A 73 11.89 -22.04 8.51
CA PRO A 73 11.15 -21.48 9.65
C PRO A 73 11.20 -19.95 9.70
N GLY A 74 12.34 -19.34 9.34
CA GLY A 74 12.48 -17.88 9.28
C GLY A 74 11.61 -17.26 8.18
N GLY A 75 11.53 -17.90 7.01
CA GLY A 75 10.67 -17.47 5.92
C GLY A 75 9.20 -17.46 6.30
N TYR A 76 8.75 -18.49 7.03
CA TYR A 76 7.40 -18.56 7.57
C TYR A 76 7.05 -17.37 8.48
N PHE A 77 7.92 -17.04 9.45
CA PHE A 77 7.68 -15.89 10.34
C PHE A 77 7.72 -14.55 9.60
N ILE A 78 8.60 -14.41 8.61
CA ILE A 78 8.66 -13.20 7.77
C ILE A 78 7.37 -13.06 6.96
N GLY A 79 6.88 -14.15 6.34
CA GLY A 79 5.60 -14.16 5.64
C GLY A 79 4.47 -13.68 6.53
N ARG A 80 4.33 -14.23 7.74
CA ARG A 80 3.30 -13.78 8.69
C ARG A 80 3.43 -12.31 9.09
N CYS A 81 4.65 -11.78 9.18
CA CYS A 81 4.85 -10.35 9.45
C CYS A 81 4.42 -9.48 8.27
N LEU A 82 4.58 -9.96 7.04
CA LEU A 82 4.12 -9.27 5.83
C LEU A 82 2.59 -9.28 5.73
N ASP A 83 1.93 -10.40 6.03
CA ASP A 83 0.46 -10.46 6.04
C ASP A 83 -0.13 -9.59 7.14
N PHE A 84 0.53 -9.54 8.30
CA PHE A 84 0.15 -8.62 9.38
C PHE A 84 0.32 -7.15 8.97
N ALA A 85 1.31 -6.84 8.14
CA ALA A 85 1.50 -5.49 7.62
C ALA A 85 0.41 -5.11 6.61
N ASP A 86 -0.09 -6.08 5.83
CA ASP A 86 -1.21 -5.86 4.93
C ASP A 86 -2.52 -5.62 5.70
N LEU A 87 -2.70 -6.30 6.83
CA LEU A 87 -3.90 -6.21 7.65
C LEU A 87 -4.23 -4.79 8.12
N LEU A 88 -3.22 -3.99 8.51
CA LEU A 88 -3.42 -2.70 9.17
C LEU A 88 -2.86 -1.55 8.33
N GLY A 89 -3.77 -0.73 7.81
CA GLY A 89 -3.42 0.55 7.21
C GLY A 89 -3.47 1.66 8.25
N LEU A 90 -2.32 2.29 8.51
CA LEU A 90 -2.22 3.50 9.32
C LEU A 90 -1.52 4.58 8.54
N SER A 91 -2.08 5.78 8.55
CA SER A 91 -1.42 6.96 8.01
C SER A 91 -1.75 8.22 8.80
N VAL A 92 -0.75 9.09 8.89
CA VAL A 92 -0.83 10.41 9.50
C VAL A 92 -0.69 11.44 8.40
N MET A 93 -1.53 12.47 8.45
CA MET A 93 -1.61 13.49 7.43
C MET A 93 -1.38 14.87 8.04
N TYR A 94 -0.67 15.71 7.30
CA TYR A 94 -0.41 17.09 7.62
C TYR A 94 -0.78 17.96 6.42
N GLY A 95 -1.65 18.94 6.62
CA GLY A 95 -2.30 19.66 5.52
C GLY A 95 -3.24 20.75 5.98
N VAL A 96 -4.22 21.13 5.16
CA VAL A 96 -5.36 21.97 5.57
C VAL A 96 -6.65 21.28 5.14
N GLY A 97 -7.59 21.11 6.07
CA GLY A 97 -8.87 20.48 5.74
C GLY A 97 -9.78 20.18 6.91
N LEU A 98 -10.97 19.70 6.58
CA LEU A 98 -11.92 19.11 7.50
C LEU A 98 -12.58 17.92 6.81
N ASP A 99 -12.38 16.73 7.37
CA ASP A 99 -12.94 15.51 6.82
C ASP A 99 -13.22 14.49 7.92
N VAL A 100 -14.39 13.86 7.84
CA VAL A 100 -14.77 12.76 8.71
C VAL A 100 -15.42 11.70 7.86
N ASN A 101 -14.82 10.51 7.86
CA ASN A 101 -15.32 9.35 7.16
C ASN A 101 -15.27 8.13 8.06
N ALA A 102 -16.34 7.34 8.04
CA ALA A 102 -16.40 6.02 8.62
C ALA A 102 -16.87 5.03 7.55
N ARG A 103 -16.19 3.88 7.46
CA ARG A 103 -16.46 2.86 6.45
C ARG A 103 -16.39 1.46 7.06
N ALA A 104 -17.43 0.69 6.84
CA ALA A 104 -17.45 -0.74 7.13
C ALA A 104 -17.16 -1.57 5.86
N SER A 105 -17.34 -0.97 4.68
CA SER A 105 -16.98 -1.54 3.39
C SER A 105 -17.05 -0.44 2.33
N LYS A 106 -16.62 -0.75 1.10
CA LYS A 106 -16.80 0.13 -0.06
C LYS A 106 -18.27 0.52 -0.32
N ILE A 107 -19.21 -0.37 0.02
CA ILE A 107 -20.65 -0.13 -0.15
C ILE A 107 -21.32 0.43 1.11
N ALA A 108 -20.68 0.35 2.27
CA ALA A 108 -21.21 0.82 3.55
C ALA A 108 -20.24 1.83 4.17
N GLN A 109 -20.30 3.06 3.67
CA GLN A 109 -19.49 4.16 4.14
C GLN A 109 -20.33 5.43 4.31
N VAL A 110 -19.94 6.28 5.24
CA VAL A 110 -20.58 7.58 5.47
C VAL A 110 -19.48 8.57 5.82
N GLY A 111 -19.52 9.72 5.18
CA GLY A 111 -18.53 10.74 5.41
C GLY A 111 -18.76 11.95 4.54
N ALA A 112 -18.15 13.04 4.95
CA ALA A 112 -18.09 14.25 4.16
C ALA A 112 -16.89 15.08 4.59
N GLY A 113 -16.27 15.72 3.61
CA GLY A 113 -15.17 16.62 3.87
C GLY A 113 -14.30 16.91 2.67
N TRP A 114 -13.29 17.71 2.95
CA TRP A 114 -12.22 18.00 2.02
C TRP A 114 -10.94 18.26 2.80
N TYR A 115 -9.82 17.80 2.27
CA TYR A 115 -8.50 18.14 2.76
C TYR A 115 -7.48 18.19 1.63
N ASP A 116 -6.49 19.08 1.79
CA ASP A 116 -5.23 19.09 1.05
C ASP A 116 -4.10 18.74 2.02
N ALA A 117 -3.70 17.47 2.00
CA ALA A 117 -2.60 16.93 2.79
C ALA A 117 -1.29 17.05 2.01
N HIS A 118 -0.55 18.14 2.23
CA HIS A 118 0.79 18.32 1.67
C HIS A 118 1.76 17.19 2.02
N ARG A 119 1.59 16.56 3.19
CA ARG A 119 2.36 15.39 3.60
C ARG A 119 1.47 14.37 4.27
N ARG A 120 1.32 13.22 3.63
CA ARG A 120 0.77 12.00 4.20
C ARG A 120 1.91 11.00 4.39
N LEU A 121 2.05 10.47 5.61
CA LEU A 121 3.02 9.46 6.00
C LEU A 121 2.24 8.20 6.37
N GLY A 122 2.57 7.08 5.73
CA GLY A 122 1.87 5.82 6.02
C GLY A 122 2.31 4.71 5.09
N PHE A 123 1.41 3.75 4.90
CA PHE A 123 1.63 2.57 4.08
C PHE A 123 0.67 2.57 2.90
N ILE A 124 1.14 2.16 1.72
CA ILE A 124 0.30 1.72 0.61
C ILE A 124 0.67 0.26 0.33
N GLY A 125 -0.26 -0.65 0.64
CA GLY A 125 0.06 -2.06 0.77
C GLY A 125 1.18 -2.29 1.80
N ARG A 126 2.20 -3.06 1.41
CA ARG A 126 3.36 -3.40 2.25
C ARG A 126 4.41 -2.29 2.35
N TYR A 127 4.27 -1.20 1.57
CA TYR A 127 5.36 -0.24 1.40
C TYR A 127 5.12 1.02 2.22
N PRO A 128 6.02 1.37 3.16
CA PRO A 128 6.00 2.66 3.80
C PRO A 128 6.42 3.74 2.79
N GLY A 129 5.84 4.92 2.93
CA GLY A 129 6.20 6.05 2.10
C GLY A 129 5.57 7.35 2.58
N TYR A 130 5.81 8.40 1.80
CA TYR A 130 5.07 9.65 1.94
C TYR A 130 4.66 10.20 0.58
N TRP A 131 3.52 10.91 0.58
CA TRP A 131 2.94 11.51 -0.61
C TRP A 131 2.12 12.74 -0.24
N SER A 132 1.80 13.57 -1.22
CA SER A 132 0.80 14.64 -1.08
C SER A 132 -0.55 14.11 -1.58
N GLU A 133 -1.63 14.47 -0.89
CA GLU A 133 -2.97 13.99 -1.23
C GLU A 133 -4.01 15.09 -1.07
N GLU A 134 -4.74 15.37 -2.15
CA GLU A 134 -5.92 16.23 -2.13
C GLU A 134 -7.15 15.34 -2.26
N ARG A 135 -8.09 15.43 -1.31
CA ARG A 135 -9.31 14.63 -1.32
C ARG A 135 -10.52 15.50 -1.00
N ALA A 136 -11.58 15.34 -1.77
CA ALA A 136 -12.93 15.80 -1.44
C ALA A 136 -13.86 14.57 -1.45
N GLU A 137 -14.59 14.33 -0.38
CA GLU A 137 -15.52 13.19 -0.32
C GLU A 137 -16.85 13.56 0.34
N GLY A 138 -17.89 12.81 0.00
CA GLY A 138 -19.23 13.10 0.47
C GLY A 138 -20.25 12.04 0.07
N GLY A 139 -21.05 11.61 1.04
CA GLY A 139 -22.25 10.84 0.79
C GLY A 139 -22.47 9.72 1.78
N ILE A 140 -23.36 8.80 1.40
CA ILE A 140 -23.76 7.65 2.22
C ILE A 140 -23.89 6.44 1.30
N SER A 141 -23.19 5.36 1.65
CA SER A 141 -23.29 4.04 1.03
C SER A 141 -23.09 4.10 -0.49
N LEU A 142 -24.08 3.66 -1.27
CA LEU A 142 -24.05 3.63 -2.74
C LEU A 142 -24.07 5.03 -3.37
N LEU A 143 -24.50 6.06 -2.63
CA LEU A 143 -24.53 7.46 -3.08
C LEU A 143 -23.30 8.22 -2.56
N TYR A 144 -22.16 7.53 -2.47
CA TYR A 144 -20.92 8.11 -2.00
C TYR A 144 -20.04 8.53 -3.18
N GLY A 145 -19.76 9.82 -3.28
CA GLY A 145 -18.84 10.39 -4.25
C GLY A 145 -17.54 10.81 -3.59
N HIS A 146 -16.44 10.67 -4.31
CA HIS A 146 -15.17 11.26 -3.89
C HIS A 146 -14.36 11.70 -5.10
N TRP A 147 -13.44 12.62 -4.84
CA TRP A 147 -12.39 13.07 -5.73
C TRP A 147 -11.07 12.94 -4.97
N LEU A 148 -10.09 12.28 -5.59
CA LEU A 148 -8.78 12.01 -5.00
C LEU A 148 -7.69 12.35 -6.01
N GLU A 149 -6.70 13.13 -5.59
CA GLU A 149 -5.48 13.37 -6.32
C GLU A 149 -4.26 13.09 -5.42
N ARG A 150 -3.34 12.26 -5.90
CA ARG A 150 -2.06 11.98 -5.24
C ARG A 150 -0.91 12.57 -6.04
N ARG A 151 -0.02 13.28 -5.36
CA ARG A 151 1.17 13.93 -5.93
C ARG A 151 2.40 13.53 -5.10
N ASP A 152 3.59 13.72 -5.67
CA ASP A 152 4.88 13.60 -4.96
C ASP A 152 5.05 12.29 -4.17
N LEU A 153 4.70 11.15 -4.76
CA LEU A 153 5.03 9.86 -4.17
C LEU A 153 6.55 9.79 -4.00
N ASN A 154 6.99 9.40 -2.80
CA ASN A 154 8.40 9.26 -2.46
C ASN A 154 8.62 8.05 -1.55
N GLY A 155 9.82 7.47 -1.63
CA GLY A 155 10.20 6.25 -0.91
C GLY A 155 9.98 4.97 -1.73
N PRO A 156 10.05 3.79 -1.11
CA PRO A 156 9.89 2.49 -1.81
C PRO A 156 8.61 2.38 -2.64
N ILE A 157 7.57 3.10 -2.23
CA ILE A 157 6.27 3.17 -2.91
C ILE A 157 6.35 3.62 -4.39
N THR A 158 7.30 4.47 -4.78
CA THR A 158 7.40 4.99 -6.15
C THR A 158 7.80 3.93 -7.16
N LYS A 159 8.59 2.94 -6.73
CA LYS A 159 9.04 1.82 -7.58
C LYS A 159 7.86 0.92 -7.97
N TYR A 160 6.83 0.87 -7.13
CA TYR A 160 5.73 -0.10 -7.23
C TYR A 160 4.40 0.51 -7.69
N HIS A 161 4.30 1.83 -7.62
CA HIS A 161 3.21 2.61 -8.17
C HIS A 161 3.77 3.73 -9.06
N PRO A 162 4.19 3.43 -10.29
CA PRO A 162 4.71 4.45 -11.19
C PRO A 162 3.66 5.55 -11.38
N VAL A 163 4.11 6.78 -11.19
CA VAL A 163 3.35 8.04 -11.06
C VAL A 163 2.49 8.40 -12.29
N GLY A 164 2.40 7.51 -13.29
CA GLY A 164 1.61 7.67 -14.52
C GLY A 164 0.24 6.97 -14.53
N PHE A 165 -0.13 6.17 -13.51
CA PHE A 165 -1.33 5.30 -13.58
C PHE A 165 -2.56 5.74 -12.76
N PHE A 166 -2.54 6.96 -12.22
CA PHE A 166 -3.72 7.62 -11.67
C PHE A 166 -4.22 8.65 -12.68
N PRO A 167 -5.13 8.29 -13.62
CA PRO A 167 -5.72 9.28 -14.50
C PRO A 167 -6.35 10.38 -13.65
N ARG A 168 -5.92 11.63 -13.85
CA ARG A 168 -6.60 12.82 -13.35
C ARG A 168 -8.04 12.77 -13.85
N GLY A 169 -9.00 12.44 -12.99
CA GLY A 169 -10.38 12.29 -13.44
C GLY A 169 -11.35 11.99 -12.31
N GLN A 170 -12.59 12.42 -12.50
CA GLN A 170 -13.75 12.05 -11.69
C GLN A 170 -14.03 10.56 -11.87
N ASN A 171 -13.31 9.69 -11.18
CA ASN A 171 -13.63 8.28 -11.17
C ASN A 171 -14.76 8.06 -10.17
N TRP A 172 -15.93 7.69 -10.67
CA TRP A 172 -16.97 7.07 -9.86
C TRP A 172 -16.46 5.67 -9.51
N ASP A 173 -15.59 5.63 -8.51
CA ASP A 173 -14.69 4.53 -8.20
C ASP A 173 -15.40 3.36 -7.51
N ILE A 174 -16.65 3.05 -7.88
CA ILE A 174 -17.33 1.84 -7.39
C ILE A 174 -16.65 0.61 -7.98
N GLN A 175 -16.18 0.68 -9.23
CA GLN A 175 -15.64 -0.46 -9.97
C GLN A 175 -14.10 -0.51 -10.01
N ASN A 176 -13.40 0.62 -10.08
CA ASN A 176 -11.95 0.60 -10.08
C ASN A 176 -11.46 0.37 -8.63
N GLY A 177 -10.74 -0.73 -8.39
CA GLY A 177 -10.25 -1.13 -7.06
C GLY A 177 -8.99 -0.39 -6.62
N LYS A 178 -8.79 0.86 -7.05
CA LYS A 178 -7.48 1.54 -6.95
C LYS A 178 -7.25 2.27 -5.63
N ASP A 179 -8.31 2.64 -4.90
CA ASP A 179 -8.17 3.35 -3.62
C ASP A 179 -8.65 2.54 -2.41
N ARG A 180 -9.79 1.85 -2.52
CA ARG A 180 -10.40 1.07 -1.43
C ARG A 180 -10.89 -0.29 -1.93
N THR A 181 -10.69 -1.33 -1.13
CA THR A 181 -11.23 -2.67 -1.41
C THR A 181 -12.64 -2.84 -0.83
N ILE A 182 -13.41 -3.79 -1.37
CA ILE A 182 -14.79 -4.04 -0.91
C ILE A 182 -14.83 -4.46 0.56
N ASP A 183 -13.79 -5.14 1.02
CA ASP A 183 -13.65 -5.66 2.38
C ASP A 183 -13.01 -4.67 3.37
N GLU A 184 -12.60 -3.47 2.95
CA GLU A 184 -11.93 -2.53 3.85
C GLU A 184 -12.88 -1.94 4.92
N VAL A 185 -12.47 -2.04 6.19
CA VAL A 185 -13.15 -1.41 7.34
C VAL A 185 -12.21 -0.37 7.94
N GLY A 186 -12.65 0.89 8.04
CA GLY A 186 -11.79 1.95 8.53
C GLY A 186 -12.49 3.29 8.70
N GLY A 187 -11.69 4.34 8.81
CA GLY A 187 -12.19 5.68 8.90
C GLY A 187 -11.07 6.71 8.85
N THR A 188 -11.46 7.89 8.41
CA THR A 188 -10.60 9.07 8.32
C THR A 188 -11.14 10.13 9.26
N ALA A 189 -10.25 10.77 10.00
CA ALA A 189 -10.54 11.98 10.74
C ALA A 189 -9.46 13.02 10.44
N PHE A 190 -9.86 14.14 9.85
CA PHE A 190 -9.00 15.25 9.50
C PHE A 190 -9.60 16.54 10.06
N ALA A 191 -8.83 17.28 10.85
CA ALA A 191 -9.29 18.53 11.44
C ALA A 191 -8.18 19.58 11.48
N GLY A 192 -8.40 20.69 10.76
CA GLY A 192 -7.45 21.80 10.71
C GLY A 192 -6.21 21.39 9.95
N PHE A 193 -5.13 21.08 10.67
CA PHE A 193 -3.82 20.77 10.09
C PHE A 193 -3.35 19.32 10.20
N LEU A 194 -4.09 18.50 10.95
CA LEU A 194 -3.72 17.12 11.22
C LEU A 194 -4.87 16.19 10.84
N GLY A 195 -4.53 15.09 10.21
CA GLY A 195 -5.44 13.99 9.97
C GLY A 195 -4.83 12.64 10.30
N VAL A 196 -5.70 11.69 10.56
CA VAL A 196 -5.36 10.28 10.75
C VAL A 196 -6.35 9.45 9.95
N ASP A 197 -5.85 8.45 9.25
CA ASP A 197 -6.65 7.44 8.56
C ASP A 197 -6.20 6.07 9.04
N VAL A 198 -7.16 5.29 9.53
CA VAL A 198 -6.96 3.94 10.05
C VAL A 198 -7.94 3.02 9.35
N HIS A 199 -7.44 1.94 8.77
CA HIS A 199 -8.27 0.90 8.18
C HIS A 199 -7.65 -0.47 8.38
N HIS A 200 -8.48 -1.50 8.22
CA HIS A 200 -8.07 -2.88 8.24
C HIS A 200 -8.85 -3.70 7.21
N ARG A 201 -8.26 -4.81 6.78
CA ARG A 201 -8.83 -5.74 5.80
C ARG A 201 -9.19 -7.06 6.48
N PRO A 202 -10.48 -7.30 6.83
CA PRO A 202 -10.90 -8.50 7.54
C PRO A 202 -10.63 -9.81 6.78
N VAL A 203 -10.59 -9.78 5.44
CA VAL A 203 -10.23 -10.96 4.65
C VAL A 203 -8.77 -11.32 4.90
N GLU A 204 -7.87 -10.34 4.88
CA GLU A 204 -6.46 -10.55 5.21
C GLU A 204 -6.26 -10.90 6.70
N LEU A 205 -7.13 -10.44 7.60
CA LEU A 205 -7.12 -10.88 9.00
C LEU A 205 -7.38 -12.40 9.10
N ILE A 206 -8.36 -12.89 8.35
CA ILE A 206 -8.71 -14.29 8.33
C ILE A 206 -7.54 -15.09 7.75
N ASP A 207 -6.96 -14.61 6.64
CA ASP A 207 -5.80 -15.26 6.03
C ASP A 207 -4.59 -15.29 6.98
N PHE A 208 -4.26 -14.18 7.62
CA PHE A 208 -3.23 -14.11 8.66
C PHE A 208 -3.48 -15.13 9.80
N ILE A 209 -4.71 -15.25 10.29
CA ILE A 209 -5.08 -16.21 11.34
C ILE A 209 -4.94 -17.65 10.84
N LEU A 210 -5.39 -17.94 9.61
CA LEU A 210 -5.33 -19.26 9.01
C LEU A 210 -3.90 -19.69 8.66
N GLY A 211 -3.04 -18.74 8.31
CA GLY A 211 -1.63 -18.95 8.09
C GLY A 211 -0.86 -19.47 9.32
N TRP A 212 -1.33 -19.17 10.54
CA TRP A 212 -0.83 -19.81 11.76
C TRP A 212 -1.05 -21.33 11.79
N PHE A 213 -2.01 -21.82 11.01
CA PHE A 213 -2.35 -23.23 10.84
C PHE A 213 -1.91 -23.76 9.47
N THR A 214 -1.00 -23.08 8.77
CA THR A 214 -0.51 -23.47 7.43
C THR A 214 -1.60 -23.51 6.35
N VAL A 215 -2.71 -22.80 6.58
CA VAL A 215 -3.80 -22.66 5.60
C VAL A 215 -3.64 -21.28 4.95
N ASP A 216 -3.32 -21.27 3.67
CA ASP A 216 -3.24 -20.07 2.83
C ASP A 216 -4.45 -20.08 1.88
N ILE A 217 -5.40 -19.15 2.08
CA ILE A 217 -6.57 -19.04 1.20
C ILE A 217 -6.27 -18.10 0.03
N MET A 218 -5.38 -17.13 0.24
CA MET A 218 -5.13 -16.06 -0.71
C MET A 218 -4.00 -16.37 -1.71
N ASP A 219 -3.26 -17.46 -1.48
CA ASP A 219 -2.16 -17.99 -2.30
C ASP A 219 -1.11 -16.91 -2.64
N ASP A 220 -0.89 -15.97 -1.71
CA ASP A 220 0.01 -14.83 -1.88
C ASP A 220 1.30 -14.94 -1.05
N ASP A 221 1.52 -16.07 -0.38
CA ASP A 221 2.73 -16.37 0.39
C ASP A 221 3.98 -16.59 -0.50
N TYR A 222 3.79 -17.08 -1.73
CA TYR A 222 4.90 -17.50 -2.60
C TYR A 222 5.24 -16.51 -3.71
N THR A 223 4.37 -15.55 -3.95
CA THR A 223 4.55 -14.51 -4.94
C THR A 223 4.83 -13.20 -4.22
N THR A 224 6.11 -12.88 -4.04
CA THR A 224 6.50 -11.46 -3.80
C THR A 224 6.26 -10.61 -5.05
N GLU A 225 5.75 -11.22 -6.12
CA GLU A 225 5.10 -10.49 -7.20
C GLU A 225 4.05 -9.62 -6.57
N LEU A 226 4.37 -8.33 -6.57
CA LEU A 226 3.42 -7.29 -6.26
C LEU A 226 2.11 -7.66 -6.95
N ARG A 227 1.01 -7.65 -6.19
CA ARG A 227 -0.27 -7.24 -6.76
C ARG A 227 -0.13 -5.78 -7.22
N VAL A 228 0.69 -5.52 -8.24
CA VAL A 228 0.31 -4.57 -9.29
C VAL A 228 -0.90 -5.25 -9.91
N ARG A 229 -2.05 -5.15 -9.23
CA ARG A 229 -3.32 -5.69 -9.69
C ARG A 229 -3.50 -5.11 -11.09
N GLN A 230 -3.24 -5.95 -12.09
CA GLN A 230 -3.58 -5.67 -13.46
C GLN A 230 -5.05 -5.27 -13.41
N GLY A 231 -5.32 -4.02 -13.80
CA GLY A 231 -6.66 -3.56 -13.99
C GLY A 231 -7.21 -4.28 -15.20
N GLU A 232 -7.80 -5.44 -14.96
CA GLU A 232 -8.87 -6.01 -15.76
C GLU A 232 -10.18 -5.91 -14.96
#